data_AF-Q1IPC7-F1
#
_entry.id   AF-Q1IPC7-F1
#
_cell.length_a   1.000
_cell.length_b   1.000
_cell.length_c   1.000
_cell.angle_alpha   90.00
_cell.angle_beta   90.00
_cell.angle_gamma   90.00
#
_symmetry.space_group_name_H-M   'P 1'
#
loop_
_entity.id
_entity.type
_entity.pdbx_description
1 polymer ?
#
loop_
_entity_poly.entity_id
_entity_poly.type
_entity_poly.pdbx_seq_one_letter_code
_entity_poly.pdbx_strand_id
1 'polypeptide(L)'
;MPPHFPQSVGPYSCDAATTVAEVCNCRPARFAILLDPFVAPNYYPAQLAPANSPQFRTRAILIAGAGPYVARLRAFARARRSAFFVNLTLGPKIFKFKQVDVKVRLSGSNLLWMSSAMLVCLTFSNPIGTHAAPQASGSSASSVLEMDVIPRTPERLARGQYLVEGLLQCPACHSEVNFGKRPPEPMPGAKLGGHIFANAELGLPEPNRIVAPNISSDPEYGAGTWKDADFVRALRQGIGHDGRTLFPLMPYEFFRQLSDEDLAAAIVYIRSLPPVHHEQPKTFVTEDLKKTYKPFPMPASVAEPDRSDRVAYGKYLATAGHCGACHDGYDDKGAPIPGMQFSGGAPLTGPWEGGEKVISVNAANLTPDPSGIGYYNEAMFIEVIRNGGFKARPLSNIMPWSFFRNLTDDDLKSLFAYLQSLKPVCHHVDNTEVATYCKKCKTKHGLGEMNEETLTAK
;
A
#
# COMPACT_ATOMS: atom_id res chain seq x y z
N MET A 1 -39.23 32.03 -4.53
CA MET A 1 -39.56 30.89 -3.65
C MET A 1 -38.99 29.64 -4.30
N PRO A 2 -38.03 28.93 -3.68
CA PRO A 2 -37.63 27.60 -4.13
C PRO A 2 -38.66 26.54 -3.67
N PRO A 3 -38.79 25.40 -4.37
CA PRO A 3 -39.69 24.33 -3.93
C PRO A 3 -39.11 23.59 -2.72
N HIS A 4 -39.94 23.36 -1.70
CA HIS A 4 -39.60 22.47 -0.58
C HIS A 4 -39.56 21.01 -1.08
N PHE A 5 -38.44 20.33 -0.88
CA PHE A 5 -38.39 18.87 -0.89
C PHE A 5 -38.69 18.32 0.51
N PRO A 6 -39.38 17.16 0.63
CA PRO A 6 -39.72 16.61 1.94
C PRO A 6 -38.49 16.07 2.67
N GLN A 7 -38.20 16.65 3.83
CA GLN A 7 -37.27 16.08 4.80
C GLN A 7 -37.94 14.88 5.50
N SER A 8 -37.59 13.65 5.10
CA SER A 8 -37.71 12.46 5.94
C SER A 8 -37.01 11.26 5.30
N VAL A 9 -35.68 11.29 5.28
CA VAL A 9 -34.90 10.05 5.36
C VAL A 9 -34.49 9.92 6.82
N GLY A 10 -34.92 8.84 7.49
CA GLY A 10 -34.56 8.62 8.89
C GLY A 10 -33.05 8.44 9.05
N PRO A 11 -32.51 8.59 10.28
CA PRO A 11 -31.09 8.36 10.51
C PRO A 11 -30.75 6.91 10.18
N TYR A 12 -29.94 6.71 9.14
CA TYR A 12 -29.27 5.43 8.93
C TYR A 12 -28.18 5.32 9.99
N SER A 13 -28.52 4.76 11.15
CA SER A 13 -27.52 4.45 12.17
C SER A 13 -26.54 3.39 11.65
N CYS A 14 -25.28 3.48 12.07
CA CYS A 14 -24.23 2.51 11.71
C CYS A 14 -24.49 1.07 12.19
N ASP A 15 -25.61 0.80 12.88
CA ASP A 15 -25.99 -0.52 13.41
C ASP A 15 -26.62 -1.46 12.37
N ALA A 16 -26.91 -0.97 11.16
CA ALA A 16 -27.55 -1.75 10.10
C ALA A 16 -26.55 -2.68 9.35
N ALA A 17 -26.19 -3.80 9.98
CA ALA A 17 -25.50 -4.90 9.32
C ALA A 17 -26.43 -5.64 8.33
N THR A 18 -26.66 -5.05 7.16
CA THR A 18 -27.56 -5.62 6.14
C THR A 18 -26.94 -6.82 5.44
N THR A 19 -27.26 -8.03 5.90
CA THR A 19 -27.03 -9.25 5.11
C THR A 19 -27.90 -9.22 3.86
N VAL A 20 -27.28 -9.22 2.68
CA VAL A 20 -27.99 -9.37 1.39
C VAL A 20 -28.46 -10.81 1.27
N ALA A 21 -29.71 -11.07 1.64
CA ALA A 21 -30.43 -12.30 1.36
C ALA A 21 -31.44 -12.04 0.25
N GLU A 22 -31.22 -12.62 -0.94
CA GLU A 22 -32.14 -12.48 -2.07
C GLU A 22 -33.51 -13.13 -1.76
N VAL A 23 -34.56 -12.45 -2.20
CA VAL A 23 -35.94 -12.90 -2.00
C VAL A 23 -36.34 -13.88 -3.10
N CYS A 24 -36.41 -15.17 -2.75
CA CYS A 24 -37.22 -16.15 -3.47
C CYS A 24 -38.00 -16.99 -2.45
N ASN A 25 -39.33 -16.85 -2.48
CA ASN A 25 -40.22 -17.35 -1.43
C ASN A 25 -41.22 -18.35 -2.00
N CYS A 26 -41.07 -19.64 -1.65
CA CYS A 26 -42.17 -20.61 -1.57
C CYS A 26 -41.82 -21.73 -0.56
N ARG A 27 -42.81 -22.08 0.26
CA ARG A 27 -42.77 -22.81 1.55
C ARG A 27 -42.91 -24.36 1.40
N PRO A 28 -42.94 -25.19 2.49
CA PRO A 28 -42.65 -24.96 3.93
C PRO A 28 -41.81 -26.07 4.66
N ALA A 29 -41.51 -25.78 5.95
CA ALA A 29 -41.28 -26.72 7.09
C ALA A 29 -39.85 -27.33 7.23
N ARG A 30 -39.30 -27.59 8.43
CA ARG A 30 -39.82 -27.64 9.83
C ARG A 30 -38.87 -26.98 10.86
N PHE A 31 -39.35 -26.78 12.10
CA PHE A 31 -38.58 -26.33 13.27
C PHE A 31 -37.48 -27.33 13.70
N ALA A 32 -36.32 -26.84 14.17
CA ALA A 32 -35.72 -27.20 15.48
C ALA A 32 -34.39 -26.45 15.79
N ILE A 33 -34.48 -25.53 16.75
CA ILE A 33 -33.54 -25.19 17.85
C ILE A 33 -32.07 -25.69 17.78
N LEU A 34 -31.13 -24.74 17.93
CA LEU A 34 -29.70 -24.92 18.23
C LEU A 34 -29.43 -25.60 19.58
N LEU A 35 -28.31 -26.33 19.69
CA LEU A 35 -27.31 -26.23 20.78
C LEU A 35 -25.98 -26.92 20.37
N ASP A 36 -24.86 -26.31 20.74
CA ASP A 36 -23.44 -26.73 20.56
C ASP A 36 -22.99 -27.67 21.73
N PRO A 37 -21.71 -28.07 22.02
CA PRO A 37 -20.41 -28.04 21.29
C PRO A 37 -19.50 -29.33 21.43
N PHE A 38 -18.22 -29.27 20.97
CA PHE A 38 -16.95 -29.96 21.42
C PHE A 38 -16.14 -30.93 20.49
N VAL A 39 -14.87 -30.55 20.18
CA VAL A 39 -13.54 -31.28 20.27
C VAL A 39 -13.28 -32.65 19.51
N ALA A 40 -11.99 -33.10 19.33
CA ALA A 40 -11.54 -34.36 18.65
C ALA A 40 -10.04 -34.79 19.02
N PRO A 41 -9.40 -35.94 18.60
CA PRO A 41 -7.88 -36.19 18.60
C PRO A 41 -6.99 -36.75 17.37
N ASN A 42 -6.19 -35.89 16.67
CA ASN A 42 -4.80 -35.90 16.04
C ASN A 42 -4.08 -36.84 14.95
N TYR A 43 -3.17 -36.18 14.16
CA TYR A 43 -1.78 -36.52 13.65
C TYR A 43 -1.38 -37.33 12.36
N TYR A 44 -0.21 -36.96 11.79
CA TYR A 44 0.61 -37.58 10.69
C TYR A 44 1.74 -38.51 11.23
N PRO A 45 2.41 -39.32 10.38
CA PRO A 45 3.88 -39.47 10.46
C PRO A 45 4.63 -39.48 9.10
N ALA A 46 5.97 -39.55 9.12
CA ALA A 46 6.84 -39.09 8.03
C ALA A 46 8.05 -40.00 7.66
N GLN A 47 8.60 -39.73 6.46
CA GLN A 47 10.02 -39.81 6.00
C GLN A 47 10.85 -41.10 6.02
N LEU A 48 11.60 -41.27 4.91
CA LEU A 48 12.96 -41.85 4.84
C LEU A 48 13.78 -41.10 3.76
N ALA A 49 15.09 -41.00 3.95
CA ALA A 49 16.12 -40.42 3.05
C ALA A 49 17.16 -41.53 2.70
N PRO A 50 18.37 -41.34 2.10
CA PRO A 50 19.17 -40.10 1.90
C PRO A 50 19.96 -39.98 0.56
N ALA A 51 20.69 -38.85 0.37
CA ALA A 51 22.16 -38.82 0.12
C ALA A 51 22.66 -37.58 -0.66
N ASN A 52 23.68 -36.91 -0.10
CA ASN A 52 24.76 -36.16 -0.76
C ASN A 52 24.45 -35.30 -2.02
N SER A 53 23.76 -34.16 -1.85
CA SER A 53 24.06 -32.87 -2.54
C SER A 53 22.93 -31.84 -2.34
N PRO A 54 23.29 -30.56 -2.17
CA PRO A 54 23.42 -29.96 -0.84
C PRO A 54 22.08 -29.97 -0.08
N GLN A 55 21.97 -30.76 0.99
CA GLN A 55 20.65 -31.07 1.60
C GLN A 55 20.36 -30.35 2.91
N PHE A 56 19.09 -29.99 3.06
CA PHE A 56 18.55 -29.05 4.03
C PHE A 56 18.54 -29.61 5.47
N ARG A 57 18.77 -28.72 6.44
CA ARG A 57 18.61 -29.02 7.87
C ARG A 57 17.14 -28.85 8.29
N THR A 58 16.51 -29.92 8.75
CA THR A 58 15.22 -29.85 9.45
C THR A 58 15.36 -30.50 10.83
N ARG A 59 14.86 -29.84 11.88
CA ARG A 59 14.91 -30.35 13.26
C ARG A 59 13.67 -31.19 13.57
N ALA A 60 13.86 -32.31 14.24
CA ALA A 60 12.81 -33.01 14.96
C ALA A 60 13.24 -33.20 16.42
N ILE A 61 12.32 -33.00 17.36
CA ILE A 61 12.53 -33.19 18.81
C ILE A 61 11.72 -34.42 19.21
N LEU A 62 12.37 -35.39 19.85
CA LEU A 62 11.71 -36.57 20.41
C LEU A 62 11.96 -36.57 21.92
N ILE A 63 10.89 -36.43 22.70
CA ILE A 63 10.93 -36.56 24.16
C ILE A 63 10.58 -38.02 24.50
N ALA A 64 11.56 -38.79 24.94
CA ALA A 64 11.33 -40.07 25.58
C ALA A 64 11.27 -39.89 27.10
N GLY A 65 10.13 -40.20 27.71
CA GLY A 65 9.99 -40.35 29.15
C GLY A 65 9.82 -41.83 29.49
N ALA A 66 10.68 -42.37 30.35
CA ALA A 66 10.64 -43.77 30.77
C ALA A 66 9.66 -43.97 31.94
N GLY A 67 8.94 -45.09 31.96
CA GLY A 67 8.06 -45.50 33.05
C GLY A 67 7.34 -46.82 32.70
N PRO A 68 7.23 -47.80 33.61
CA PRO A 68 6.92 -49.17 33.22
C PRO A 68 5.42 -49.48 33.20
N TYR A 69 4.97 -50.32 32.27
CA TYR A 69 4.21 -51.56 32.56
C TYR A 69 4.11 -52.43 31.30
N VAL A 70 4.04 -53.75 31.48
CA VAL A 70 4.20 -54.75 30.42
C VAL A 70 2.85 -55.23 29.89
N ALA A 71 2.65 -55.20 28.57
CA ALA A 71 1.67 -56.06 27.88
C ALA A 71 2.10 -56.35 26.44
N ARG A 72 1.93 -57.61 25.99
CA ARG A 72 2.39 -58.09 24.68
C ARG A 72 1.46 -57.65 23.55
N LEU A 73 2.04 -57.17 22.45
CA LEU A 73 1.37 -57.10 21.15
C LEU A 73 1.06 -58.50 20.61
N ARG A 74 -0.18 -58.72 20.17
CA ARG A 74 -0.50 -59.62 19.05
C ARG A 74 -1.04 -58.77 17.92
N ALA A 75 -0.41 -58.85 16.76
CA ALA A 75 -0.84 -58.13 15.57
C ALA A 75 -2.05 -58.83 14.94
N PHE A 76 -2.99 -58.04 14.44
CA PHE A 76 -3.74 -58.39 13.23
C PHE A 76 -3.96 -57.12 12.41
N ALA A 77 -3.55 -57.17 11.14
CA ALA A 77 -3.65 -56.04 10.24
C ALA A 77 -5.03 -55.96 9.60
N ARG A 78 -5.65 -54.79 9.59
CA ARG A 78 -6.42 -54.32 8.42
C ARG A 78 -6.58 -52.81 8.41
N ALA A 79 -6.35 -52.23 7.24
CA ALA A 79 -6.43 -50.79 7.03
C ALA A 79 -7.89 -50.31 6.92
N ARG A 80 -8.17 -49.09 7.43
CA ARG A 80 -8.87 -48.03 6.71
C ARG A 80 -8.75 -46.67 7.42
N ARG A 81 -8.98 -45.61 6.63
CA ARG A 81 -8.76 -44.20 6.97
C ARG A 81 -9.80 -43.67 7.96
N SER A 82 -9.38 -42.85 8.93
CA SER A 82 -10.09 -41.69 9.51
C SER A 82 -9.23 -41.07 10.63
N ALA A 83 -9.31 -39.75 10.82
CA ALA A 83 -8.58 -39.02 11.87
C ALA A 83 -9.54 -38.21 12.75
N PHE A 84 -9.08 -37.81 13.93
CA PHE A 84 -9.71 -36.81 14.79
C PHE A 84 -8.72 -35.59 14.97
N PHE A 85 -8.93 -34.56 15.83
CA PHE A 85 -8.01 -33.38 16.05
C PHE A 85 -7.95 -32.84 17.51
N VAL A 86 -6.85 -33.01 18.29
CA VAL A 86 -6.77 -32.59 19.74
C VAL A 86 -6.04 -31.27 19.88
N ASN A 87 -6.58 -30.41 20.76
CA ASN A 87 -5.92 -29.23 21.26
C ASN A 87 -5.33 -29.47 22.65
N LEU A 88 -4.08 -29.05 22.85
CA LEU A 88 -3.43 -28.98 24.15
C LEU A 88 -2.47 -27.79 24.15
N THR A 89 -2.71 -26.83 25.04
CA THR A 89 -1.97 -25.56 25.14
C THR A 89 -0.79 -25.70 26.09
N LEU A 90 0.40 -25.18 25.74
CA LEU A 90 1.59 -25.26 26.59
C LEU A 90 2.36 -23.92 26.65
N GLY A 91 2.74 -23.53 27.87
CA GLY A 91 3.58 -22.36 28.16
C GLY A 91 5.10 -22.65 28.17
N PRO A 92 5.95 -21.62 28.41
CA PRO A 92 7.35 -21.66 27.96
C PRO A 92 8.37 -22.03 29.05
N LYS A 93 9.20 -23.07 28.81
CA LYS A 93 10.53 -23.27 29.44
C LYS A 93 11.53 -23.95 28.49
N ILE A 94 12.82 -23.70 28.71
CA ILE A 94 13.95 -23.96 27.76
C ILE A 94 14.87 -25.07 28.28
N PHE A 95 15.36 -25.96 27.40
CA PHE A 95 16.41 -26.95 27.71
C PHE A 95 17.44 -27.13 26.55
N LYS A 96 18.67 -27.55 26.90
CA LYS A 96 19.82 -27.76 25.98
C LYS A 96 20.10 -29.25 25.72
N PHE A 97 20.73 -29.57 24.60
CA PHE A 97 21.11 -30.95 24.19
C PHE A 97 22.60 -31.10 23.86
N LYS A 98 23.11 -32.34 23.90
CA LYS A 98 24.49 -32.74 23.56
C LYS A 98 24.45 -33.96 22.62
N GLN A 99 25.37 -34.04 21.65
CA GLN A 99 25.35 -35.01 20.54
C GLN A 99 26.29 -36.19 20.76
N VAL A 100 25.95 -37.38 20.24
CA VAL A 100 26.80 -38.58 20.13
C VAL A 100 26.49 -39.29 18.81
N ASP A 101 27.51 -39.73 18.07
CA ASP A 101 27.38 -40.39 16.77
C ASP A 101 27.68 -41.91 16.84
N VAL A 102 27.00 -42.71 16.01
CA VAL A 102 27.28 -44.16 15.82
C VAL A 102 27.16 -44.50 14.32
N LYS A 103 27.96 -45.46 13.83
CA LYS A 103 28.23 -45.70 12.41
C LYS A 103 28.18 -47.20 12.08
N VAL A 104 27.43 -47.62 11.05
CA VAL A 104 27.32 -49.03 10.62
C VAL A 104 27.38 -49.14 9.07
N ARG A 105 27.78 -50.31 8.57
CA ARG A 105 28.22 -50.60 7.19
C ARG A 105 27.33 -51.69 6.56
N LEU A 106 27.20 -51.72 5.23
CA LEU A 106 26.44 -52.75 4.49
C LEU A 106 27.32 -53.50 3.48
N SER A 107 26.99 -54.77 3.22
CA SER A 107 27.46 -55.60 2.10
C SER A 107 26.25 -56.21 1.38
N GLY A 108 26.37 -56.55 0.10
CA GLY A 108 25.26 -57.09 -0.71
C GLY A 108 25.61 -58.40 -1.44
N SER A 109 24.63 -59.00 -2.11
CA SER A 109 24.77 -59.90 -3.29
C SER A 109 23.40 -60.51 -3.71
N ASN A 110 23.34 -61.09 -4.93
CA ASN A 110 22.22 -61.82 -5.58
C ASN A 110 21.08 -60.90 -6.10
N LEU A 111 20.96 -60.53 -7.39
CA LEU A 111 21.31 -61.07 -8.73
C LEU A 111 20.23 -61.98 -9.38
N LEU A 112 20.00 -61.74 -10.70
CA LEU A 112 19.17 -62.46 -11.69
C LEU A 112 17.64 -62.24 -11.68
N TRP A 113 17.11 -61.60 -12.73
CA TRP A 113 16.37 -62.26 -13.83
C TRP A 113 16.40 -61.37 -15.12
N MET A 114 16.25 -62.02 -16.29
CA MET A 114 16.48 -61.53 -17.67
C MET A 114 15.37 -60.56 -18.17
N SER A 115 15.54 -59.51 -19.00
CA SER A 115 16.37 -59.18 -20.19
C SER A 115 15.74 -59.51 -21.57
N SER A 116 15.16 -58.51 -22.26
CA SER A 116 14.89 -58.35 -23.71
C SER A 116 14.12 -57.02 -23.91
N ALA A 117 14.26 -56.19 -24.96
CA ALA A 117 15.07 -56.26 -26.17
C ALA A 117 15.51 -54.85 -26.65
N MET A 118 16.60 -54.75 -27.42
CA MET A 118 16.88 -53.62 -28.31
C MET A 118 16.42 -53.97 -29.72
N LEU A 119 15.92 -52.98 -30.49
CA LEU A 119 16.08 -52.98 -31.94
C LEU A 119 16.33 -51.55 -32.46
N VAL A 120 17.05 -51.47 -33.56
CA VAL A 120 17.64 -50.27 -34.17
C VAL A 120 16.69 -49.60 -35.15
N CYS A 121 16.76 -48.28 -35.28
CA CYS A 121 16.43 -47.61 -36.53
C CYS A 121 17.45 -46.50 -36.83
N LEU A 122 17.94 -46.46 -38.06
CA LEU A 122 19.05 -45.62 -38.53
C LEU A 122 18.56 -44.29 -39.15
N THR A 123 19.34 -43.25 -38.90
CA THR A 123 19.61 -42.08 -39.77
C THR A 123 18.53 -41.59 -40.75
N PHE A 124 18.09 -40.35 -40.55
CA PHE A 124 18.02 -39.38 -41.65
C PHE A 124 18.70 -38.07 -41.20
N SER A 125 19.71 -37.66 -41.97
CA SER A 125 20.42 -36.40 -41.79
C SER A 125 19.88 -35.37 -42.78
N ASN A 126 19.52 -34.17 -42.32
CA ASN A 126 19.72 -32.94 -43.08
C ASN A 126 19.64 -31.70 -42.17
N PRO A 127 20.33 -30.59 -42.52
CA PRO A 127 20.68 -29.54 -41.57
C PRO A 127 19.66 -28.40 -41.55
N ILE A 128 19.27 -27.97 -40.35
CA ILE A 128 18.65 -26.65 -40.12
C ILE A 128 19.43 -25.98 -38.98
N GLY A 129 19.66 -24.68 -39.13
CA GLY A 129 20.75 -23.96 -38.47
C GLY A 129 20.71 -23.94 -36.95
N THR A 130 21.90 -23.75 -36.37
CA THR A 130 22.09 -23.45 -34.95
C THR A 130 21.42 -22.13 -34.59
N HIS A 131 20.19 -22.18 -34.11
CA HIS A 131 19.68 -21.20 -33.16
C HIS A 131 19.85 -21.79 -31.78
N ALA A 132 21.01 -21.51 -31.18
CA ALA A 132 21.16 -21.67 -29.75
C ALA A 132 20.11 -20.78 -29.08
N ALA A 133 19.12 -21.39 -28.44
CA ALA A 133 18.22 -20.65 -27.57
C ALA A 133 19.10 -19.90 -26.54
N PRO A 134 18.89 -18.58 -26.34
CA PRO A 134 19.63 -17.86 -25.32
C PRO A 134 19.32 -18.54 -23.98
N GLN A 135 20.33 -19.17 -23.39
CA GLN A 135 20.21 -19.69 -22.04
C GLN A 135 19.83 -18.50 -21.16
N ALA A 136 18.69 -18.63 -20.46
CA ALA A 136 18.28 -17.67 -19.44
C ALA A 136 19.28 -17.77 -18.28
N SER A 137 20.42 -17.10 -18.42
CA SER A 137 21.32 -16.83 -17.31
C SER A 137 20.54 -16.03 -16.28
N GLY A 138 20.45 -16.57 -15.07
CA GLY A 138 19.85 -15.88 -13.93
C GLY A 138 20.71 -14.70 -13.50
N SER A 139 20.70 -13.64 -14.30
CA SER A 139 21.05 -12.31 -13.85
C SER A 139 19.94 -11.85 -12.91
N SER A 140 20.27 -11.64 -11.63
CA SER A 140 19.52 -10.68 -10.83
C SER A 140 19.74 -9.33 -11.51
N ALA A 141 18.79 -8.90 -12.35
CA ALA A 141 18.88 -7.62 -13.02
C ALA A 141 19.00 -6.53 -11.95
N SER A 142 20.19 -5.93 -11.85
CA SER A 142 20.43 -4.75 -11.02
C SER A 142 19.34 -3.72 -11.29
N SER A 143 18.83 -3.10 -10.23
CA SER A 143 17.80 -2.09 -10.37
C SER A 143 18.29 -0.98 -11.30
N VAL A 144 17.40 -0.42 -12.12
CA VAL A 144 17.72 0.80 -12.91
C VAL A 144 18.19 1.96 -12.01
N LEU A 145 17.82 1.92 -10.72
CA LEU A 145 18.23 2.89 -9.69
C LEU A 145 19.65 2.67 -9.14
N GLU A 146 20.30 1.54 -9.43
CA GLU A 146 21.71 1.28 -9.10
C GLU A 146 22.68 1.86 -10.14
N MET A 147 22.16 2.37 -11.27
CA MET A 147 22.97 3.01 -12.31
C MET A 147 23.37 4.44 -11.90
N ASP A 148 24.62 4.83 -12.17
CA ASP A 148 25.09 6.23 -11.97
C ASP A 148 24.22 7.24 -12.74
N VAL A 149 23.69 6.82 -13.89
CA VAL A 149 22.89 7.62 -14.83
C VAL A 149 21.75 6.76 -15.39
N ILE A 150 20.51 7.11 -15.04
CA ILE A 150 19.28 6.40 -15.45
C ILE A 150 19.02 6.61 -16.96
N PRO A 151 18.89 5.57 -17.82
CA PRO A 151 18.79 5.80 -19.26
C PRO A 151 17.57 6.65 -19.64
N ARG A 152 17.82 7.82 -20.26
CA ARG A 152 16.80 8.83 -20.60
C ARG A 152 16.05 8.47 -21.88
N THR A 153 15.16 7.48 -21.80
CA THR A 153 14.37 6.99 -22.95
C THR A 153 13.05 7.76 -23.13
N PRO A 154 12.47 7.82 -24.35
CA PRO A 154 11.17 8.47 -24.59
C PRO A 154 10.02 7.89 -23.72
N GLU A 155 10.06 6.59 -23.44
CA GLU A 155 9.05 5.89 -22.65
C GLU A 155 9.09 6.35 -21.19
N ARG A 156 10.30 6.46 -20.61
CA ARG A 156 10.51 7.03 -19.27
C ARG A 156 10.17 8.51 -19.20
N LEU A 157 10.43 9.27 -20.27
CA LEU A 157 10.04 10.67 -20.33
C LEU A 157 8.52 10.83 -20.27
N ALA A 158 7.78 10.07 -21.08
CA ALA A 158 6.32 10.09 -21.11
C ALA A 158 5.68 9.57 -19.80
N ARG A 159 6.18 8.44 -19.26
CA ARG A 159 5.70 7.90 -17.97
C ARG A 159 6.07 8.83 -16.80
N GLY A 160 7.25 9.45 -16.86
CA GLY A 160 7.69 10.44 -15.87
C GLY A 160 6.82 11.67 -15.83
N GLN A 161 6.43 12.20 -17.01
CA GLN A 161 5.47 13.30 -17.11
C GLN A 161 4.14 12.94 -16.43
N TYR A 162 3.59 11.78 -16.81
CA TYR A 162 2.34 11.26 -16.24
C TYR A 162 2.36 11.15 -14.71
N LEU A 163 3.48 10.67 -14.16
CA LEU A 163 3.66 10.54 -12.72
C LEU A 163 3.82 11.92 -12.06
N VAL A 164 4.75 12.75 -12.52
CA VAL A 164 5.11 14.03 -11.88
C VAL A 164 3.99 15.07 -11.98
N GLU A 165 3.32 15.16 -13.13
CA GLU A 165 2.21 16.11 -13.38
C GLU A 165 0.82 15.55 -13.04
N GLY A 166 0.75 14.28 -12.59
CA GLY A 166 -0.50 13.59 -12.28
C GLY A 166 -0.49 12.95 -10.89
N LEU A 167 0.13 11.78 -10.77
CA LEU A 167 0.05 10.95 -9.56
C LEU A 167 0.81 11.53 -8.36
N LEU A 168 2.04 11.99 -8.59
CA LEU A 168 3.01 12.40 -7.57
C LEU A 168 2.94 13.89 -7.23
N GLN A 169 2.29 14.67 -8.09
CA GLN A 169 1.93 16.07 -7.87
C GLN A 169 3.13 16.98 -7.53
N CYS A 170 4.36 16.65 -7.93
CA CYS A 170 5.55 17.37 -7.48
C CYS A 170 5.49 18.90 -7.71
N PRO A 171 4.92 19.40 -8.83
CA PRO A 171 4.74 20.84 -9.03
C PRO A 171 3.83 21.54 -8.02
N ALA A 172 2.97 20.82 -7.28
CA ALA A 172 2.09 21.40 -6.25
C ALA A 172 2.86 21.99 -5.05
N CYS A 173 4.02 21.39 -4.73
CA CYS A 173 4.89 21.85 -3.64
C CYS A 173 6.20 22.44 -4.14
N HIS A 174 6.75 21.97 -5.27
CA HIS A 174 8.03 22.45 -5.79
C HIS A 174 7.89 23.65 -6.76
N SER A 175 6.76 24.33 -6.79
CA SER A 175 6.59 25.55 -7.61
C SER A 175 5.94 26.64 -6.79
N GLU A 176 6.11 27.90 -7.19
CA GLU A 176 5.16 28.94 -6.78
C GLU A 176 3.79 28.61 -7.38
N VAL A 177 2.79 28.39 -6.53
CA VAL A 177 1.43 28.00 -6.92
C VAL A 177 0.46 29.10 -6.52
N ASN A 178 -0.44 29.49 -7.44
CA ASN A 178 -1.51 30.42 -7.12
C ASN A 178 -2.73 29.67 -6.57
N PHE A 179 -2.79 29.52 -5.25
CA PHE A 179 -3.94 28.92 -4.54
C PHE A 179 -5.23 29.77 -4.57
N GLY A 180 -5.15 31.02 -5.02
CA GLY A 180 -6.32 31.86 -5.30
C GLY A 180 -7.06 31.48 -6.59
N LYS A 181 -6.49 30.59 -7.42
CA LYS A 181 -7.17 30.00 -8.58
C LYS A 181 -7.83 28.66 -8.23
N ARG A 182 -8.88 28.32 -8.99
CA ARG A 182 -9.50 26.99 -9.01
C ARG A 182 -9.51 26.46 -10.45
N PRO A 183 -8.71 25.43 -10.80
CA PRO A 183 -7.73 24.76 -9.94
C PRO A 183 -6.55 25.66 -9.54
N PRO A 184 -5.81 25.32 -8.46
CA PRO A 184 -4.48 25.88 -8.22
C PRO A 184 -3.53 25.49 -9.36
N GLU A 185 -2.72 26.44 -9.82
CA GLU A 185 -1.78 26.26 -10.92
C GLU A 185 -0.39 26.83 -10.53
N PRO A 186 0.71 26.16 -10.94
CA PRO A 186 2.04 26.77 -10.92
C PRO A 186 2.05 28.09 -11.70
N MET A 187 2.74 29.10 -11.18
CA MET A 187 2.92 30.37 -11.88
C MET A 187 3.73 30.15 -13.17
N PRO A 188 3.46 30.90 -14.26
CA PRO A 188 4.17 30.75 -15.52
C PRO A 188 5.68 30.86 -15.35
N GLY A 189 6.44 29.86 -15.78
CA GLY A 189 7.90 29.80 -15.63
C GLY A 189 8.41 29.35 -14.25
N ALA A 190 7.55 29.20 -13.23
CA ALA A 190 7.95 28.82 -11.87
C ALA A 190 7.89 27.31 -11.57
N LYS A 191 7.51 26.48 -12.56
CA LYS A 191 7.35 25.02 -12.39
C LYS A 191 8.66 24.38 -11.93
N LEU A 192 8.65 23.68 -10.80
CA LEU A 192 9.82 23.08 -10.14
C LEU A 192 10.88 24.08 -9.60
N GLY A 193 10.57 25.39 -9.58
CA GLY A 193 11.43 26.46 -9.07
C GLY A 193 11.52 26.60 -7.54
N GLY A 194 10.87 25.72 -6.78
CA GLY A 194 10.81 25.73 -5.31
C GLY A 194 9.62 26.51 -4.75
N HIS A 195 9.42 26.38 -3.43
CA HIS A 195 8.39 27.10 -2.68
C HIS A 195 8.77 27.21 -1.19
N ILE A 196 8.50 28.37 -0.59
CA ILE A 196 8.66 28.62 0.85
C ILE A 196 7.28 28.51 1.50
N PHE A 197 7.10 27.54 2.39
CA PHE A 197 5.85 27.41 3.15
C PHE A 197 5.87 28.38 4.33
N ALA A 198 4.76 29.06 4.59
CA ALA A 198 4.64 29.88 5.79
C ALA A 198 4.47 29.00 7.03
N ASN A 199 5.14 29.36 8.13
CA ASN A 199 5.02 28.62 9.39
C ASN A 199 3.57 28.52 9.89
N ALA A 200 2.76 29.57 9.67
CA ALA A 200 1.34 29.59 10.00
C ALA A 200 0.51 28.57 9.20
N GLU A 201 0.87 28.28 7.95
CA GLU A 201 0.19 27.27 7.11
C GLU A 201 0.48 25.85 7.59
N LEU A 202 1.70 25.61 8.08
CA LEU A 202 2.14 24.31 8.59
C LEU A 202 1.90 24.12 10.09
N GLY A 203 1.35 25.12 10.78
CA GLY A 203 1.19 25.10 12.24
C GLY A 203 2.53 25.00 13.02
N LEU A 204 3.65 25.38 12.41
CA LEU A 204 4.98 25.28 12.99
C LEU A 204 5.34 26.57 13.76
N PRO A 205 6.00 26.47 14.93
CA PRO A 205 6.50 27.65 15.63
C PRO A 205 7.77 28.19 14.97
N GLU A 206 7.99 29.50 15.09
CA GLU A 206 9.31 30.10 14.86
C GLU A 206 10.38 29.43 15.76
N PRO A 207 11.65 29.33 15.33
CA PRO A 207 12.23 29.85 14.08
C PRO A 207 12.33 28.78 12.97
N ASN A 208 11.42 27.79 12.93
CA ASN A 208 11.43 26.80 11.85
C ASN A 208 11.18 27.48 10.48
N ARG A 209 11.55 26.82 9.39
CA ARG A 209 11.25 27.25 8.02
C ARG A 209 11.32 26.05 7.09
N ILE A 210 10.19 25.63 6.54
CA ILE A 210 10.13 24.54 5.56
C ILE A 210 10.14 25.12 4.15
N VAL A 211 10.98 24.54 3.30
CA VAL A 211 11.16 24.99 1.92
C VAL A 211 11.21 23.74 1.03
N ALA A 212 10.30 23.67 0.07
CA ALA A 212 10.45 22.74 -1.05
C ALA A 212 11.56 23.30 -1.96
N PRO A 213 12.69 22.59 -2.11
CA PRO A 213 13.80 23.10 -2.92
C PRO A 213 13.39 23.26 -4.38
N ASN A 214 14.07 24.19 -5.06
CA ASN A 214 14.13 24.21 -6.51
C ASN A 214 14.72 22.88 -6.99
N ILE A 215 13.95 22.11 -7.76
CA ILE A 215 14.37 20.81 -8.33
C ILE A 215 14.39 20.84 -9.86
N SER A 216 14.33 22.04 -10.45
CA SER A 216 14.56 22.24 -11.88
C SER A 216 16.01 21.92 -12.27
N SER A 217 16.28 21.89 -13.57
CA SER A 217 17.62 21.62 -14.13
C SER A 217 18.64 22.76 -13.93
N ASP A 218 18.31 23.81 -13.17
CA ASP A 218 19.22 24.92 -12.89
C ASP A 218 20.46 24.44 -12.10
N PRO A 219 21.69 24.83 -12.48
CA PRO A 219 22.92 24.31 -11.88
C PRO A 219 23.38 25.05 -10.61
N GLU A 220 22.83 26.24 -10.32
CA GLU A 220 23.28 27.12 -9.23
C GLU A 220 22.36 27.05 -8.01
N TYR A 221 21.04 27.16 -8.25
CA TYR A 221 20.00 27.13 -7.23
C TYR A 221 19.10 25.90 -7.33
N GLY A 222 19.08 25.21 -8.48
CA GLY A 222 18.29 24.01 -8.73
C GLY A 222 19.01 22.68 -8.46
N ALA A 223 18.51 21.63 -9.10
CA ALA A 223 19.03 20.27 -9.00
C ALA A 223 19.90 19.85 -10.21
N GLY A 224 20.34 20.80 -11.05
CA GLY A 224 21.15 20.53 -12.24
C GLY A 224 22.45 19.77 -11.93
N THR A 225 23.05 20.02 -10.76
CA THR A 225 24.28 19.37 -10.27
C THR A 225 24.05 18.09 -9.46
N TRP A 226 22.80 17.75 -9.11
CA TRP A 226 22.49 16.56 -8.30
C TRP A 226 22.68 15.29 -9.14
N LYS A 227 23.07 14.18 -8.50
CA LYS A 227 23.10 12.87 -9.15
C LYS A 227 21.71 12.26 -9.17
N ASP A 228 21.44 11.33 -10.09
CA ASP A 228 20.17 10.60 -10.10
C ASP A 228 19.97 9.85 -8.75
N ALA A 229 21.06 9.30 -8.20
CA ALA A 229 21.11 8.69 -6.87
C ALA A 229 20.69 9.62 -5.71
N ASP A 230 20.83 10.94 -5.83
CA ASP A 230 20.38 11.89 -4.81
C ASP A 230 18.85 12.03 -4.80
N PHE A 231 18.22 12.00 -5.98
CA PHE A 231 16.76 11.91 -6.10
C PHE A 231 16.24 10.56 -5.59
N VAL A 232 16.91 9.44 -5.94
CA VAL A 232 16.56 8.11 -5.42
C VAL A 232 16.61 8.10 -3.89
N ARG A 233 17.68 8.63 -3.30
CA ARG A 233 17.88 8.72 -1.86
C ARG A 233 16.84 9.63 -1.18
N ALA A 234 16.48 10.75 -1.80
CA ALA A 234 15.41 11.62 -1.32
C ALA A 234 14.05 10.89 -1.28
N LEU A 235 13.67 10.21 -2.37
CA LEU A 235 12.36 9.55 -2.54
C LEU A 235 12.24 8.21 -1.80
N ARG A 236 13.32 7.41 -1.73
CA ARG A 236 13.34 6.10 -1.05
C ARG A 236 13.57 6.19 0.45
N GLN A 237 14.37 7.15 0.90
CA GLN A 237 14.85 7.23 2.28
C GLN A 237 14.42 8.48 3.03
N GLY A 238 13.96 9.53 2.34
CA GLY A 238 13.75 10.83 2.98
C GLY A 238 15.05 11.52 3.39
N ILE A 239 16.12 11.37 2.60
CA ILE A 239 17.41 12.04 2.86
C ILE A 239 17.75 12.93 1.65
N GLY A 240 17.86 14.24 1.85
CA GLY A 240 18.13 15.22 0.80
C GLY A 240 19.54 15.10 0.21
N HIS A 241 19.79 15.74 -0.94
CA HIS A 241 21.10 15.76 -1.60
C HIS A 241 22.23 16.19 -0.63
N ASP A 242 21.93 17.18 0.22
CA ASP A 242 22.75 17.75 1.31
C ASP A 242 22.92 16.84 2.55
N GLY A 243 22.33 15.64 2.55
CA GLY A 243 22.49 14.63 3.60
C GLY A 243 21.54 14.77 4.79
N ARG A 244 20.70 15.81 4.85
CA ARG A 244 19.72 15.96 5.95
C ARG A 244 18.52 15.04 5.77
N THR A 245 17.89 14.64 6.87
CA THR A 245 16.54 14.07 6.84
C THR A 245 15.56 15.12 6.32
N LEU A 246 14.71 14.75 5.37
CA LEU A 246 13.66 15.60 4.83
C LEU A 246 12.50 15.69 5.83
N PHE A 247 11.90 16.87 5.94
CA PHE A 247 10.68 17.06 6.70
C PHE A 247 9.53 16.33 6.00
N PRO A 248 8.68 15.56 6.72
CA PRO A 248 7.70 14.64 6.11
C PRO A 248 6.54 15.29 5.33
N LEU A 249 6.51 16.62 5.22
CA LEU A 249 5.73 17.31 4.18
C LEU A 249 6.12 16.85 2.76
N MET A 250 7.38 16.46 2.56
CA MET A 250 7.77 15.65 1.40
C MET A 250 7.42 14.19 1.70
N PRO A 251 6.48 13.54 0.99
CA PRO A 251 5.88 12.28 1.44
C PRO A 251 6.71 11.03 1.06
N TYR A 252 7.99 11.02 1.46
CA TYR A 252 8.93 9.93 1.15
C TYR A 252 8.53 8.57 1.75
N GLU A 253 7.69 8.52 2.78
CA GLU A 253 7.17 7.27 3.34
C GLU A 253 6.24 6.50 2.39
N PHE A 254 5.68 7.20 1.40
CA PHE A 254 4.85 6.66 0.33
C PHE A 254 5.61 6.53 -0.99
N PHE A 255 6.37 7.57 -1.41
CA PHE A 255 7.22 7.51 -2.62
C PHE A 255 8.22 6.35 -2.60
N ARG A 256 8.68 5.93 -1.42
CA ARG A 256 9.51 4.72 -1.25
C ARG A 256 8.86 3.41 -1.72
N GLN A 257 7.56 3.41 -2.03
CA GLN A 257 6.81 2.28 -2.59
C GLN A 257 6.59 2.36 -4.11
N LEU A 258 7.06 3.42 -4.79
CA LEU A 258 7.07 3.48 -6.26
C LEU A 258 7.86 2.29 -6.85
N SER A 259 7.49 1.79 -8.01
CA SER A 259 8.34 0.82 -8.71
C SER A 259 9.67 1.47 -9.08
N ASP A 260 10.73 0.67 -9.20
CA ASP A 260 12.05 1.18 -9.59
C ASP A 260 11.99 1.90 -10.95
N GLU A 261 11.15 1.42 -11.86
CA GLU A 261 10.94 1.99 -13.19
C GLU A 261 10.12 3.29 -13.15
N ASP A 262 9.06 3.37 -12.33
CA ASP A 262 8.27 4.61 -12.18
C ASP A 262 9.08 5.70 -11.47
N LEU A 263 9.89 5.35 -10.47
CA LEU A 263 10.79 6.29 -9.81
C LEU A 263 11.87 6.79 -10.79
N ALA A 264 12.44 5.88 -11.59
CA ALA A 264 13.37 6.24 -12.66
C ALA A 264 12.74 7.17 -13.71
N ALA A 265 11.52 6.87 -14.15
CA ALA A 265 10.76 7.70 -15.08
C ALA A 265 10.51 9.11 -14.52
N ALA A 266 10.07 9.22 -13.26
CA ALA A 266 9.89 10.51 -12.60
C ALA A 266 11.18 11.36 -12.57
N ILE A 267 12.33 10.75 -12.26
CA ILE A 267 13.64 11.43 -12.31
C ILE A 267 13.97 11.90 -13.73
N VAL A 268 13.81 11.02 -14.74
CA VAL A 268 14.07 11.38 -16.15
C VAL A 268 13.24 12.59 -16.59
N TYR A 269 11.97 12.65 -16.19
CA TYR A 269 11.12 13.80 -16.51
C TYR A 269 11.51 15.08 -15.75
N ILE A 270 11.79 15.00 -14.44
CA ILE A 270 12.25 16.17 -13.65
C ILE A 270 13.51 16.79 -14.29
N ARG A 271 14.47 15.96 -14.70
CA ARG A 271 15.71 16.41 -15.39
C ARG A 271 15.50 16.88 -16.83
N SER A 272 14.33 16.65 -17.42
CA SER A 272 13.99 17.14 -18.77
C SER A 272 13.42 18.57 -18.75
N LEU A 273 12.95 19.02 -17.59
CA LEU A 273 12.29 20.31 -17.47
C LEU A 273 13.30 21.48 -17.55
N PRO A 274 12.88 22.64 -18.10
CA PRO A 274 13.73 23.82 -18.17
C PRO A 274 14.28 24.25 -16.80
N PRO A 275 15.48 24.85 -16.75
CA PRO A 275 15.99 25.44 -15.52
C PRO A 275 15.11 26.63 -15.10
N VAL A 276 14.88 26.75 -13.79
CA VAL A 276 14.26 27.92 -13.17
C VAL A 276 15.31 28.55 -12.26
N HIS A 277 15.83 29.70 -12.65
CA HIS A 277 16.90 30.38 -11.91
C HIS A 277 16.31 31.20 -10.75
N HIS A 278 16.11 30.55 -9.61
CA HIS A 278 15.46 31.11 -8.43
C HIS A 278 16.17 30.64 -7.16
N GLU A 279 16.85 31.54 -6.47
CA GLU A 279 17.45 31.28 -5.15
C GLU A 279 16.36 31.05 -4.10
N GLN A 280 16.55 30.01 -3.29
CA GLN A 280 15.64 29.65 -2.20
C GLN A 280 16.42 29.58 -0.88
N PRO A 281 15.89 30.14 0.24
CA PRO A 281 16.54 30.00 1.53
C PRO A 281 16.53 28.52 1.95
N LYS A 282 17.58 28.08 2.64
CA LYS A 282 17.63 26.69 3.13
C LYS A 282 16.52 26.43 4.16
N THR A 283 15.97 25.22 4.14
CA THR A 283 15.14 24.68 5.23
C THR A 283 15.89 24.83 6.55
N PHE A 284 15.23 25.38 7.57
CA PHE A 284 15.73 25.38 8.94
C PHE A 284 14.70 24.68 9.83
N VAL A 285 15.18 23.83 10.73
CA VAL A 285 14.33 23.06 11.65
C VAL A 285 15.09 22.90 12.96
N THR A 286 14.41 23.12 14.09
CA THR A 286 15.03 22.99 15.42
C THR A 286 15.43 21.54 15.71
N GLU A 287 16.41 21.33 16.59
CA GLU A 287 16.83 19.98 16.98
C GLU A 287 15.70 19.16 17.61
N ASP A 288 14.73 19.81 18.27
CA ASP A 288 13.56 19.11 18.82
C ASP A 288 12.59 18.68 17.73
N LEU A 289 12.35 19.52 16.71
CA LEU A 289 11.51 19.13 15.58
C LEU A 289 12.19 18.04 14.74
N LYS A 290 13.52 18.06 14.56
CA LYS A 290 14.28 16.99 13.88
C LYS A 290 14.12 15.61 14.54
N LYS A 291 13.78 15.52 15.83
CA LYS A 291 13.59 14.24 16.55
C LYS A 291 12.23 13.58 16.25
N THR A 292 11.26 14.30 15.65
CA THR A 292 9.90 13.76 15.42
C THR A 292 9.77 12.95 14.13
N TYR A 293 10.75 13.05 13.21
CA TYR A 293 10.79 12.31 11.95
C TYR A 293 12.17 11.69 11.70
N LYS A 294 12.22 10.67 10.86
CA LYS A 294 13.43 9.86 10.63
C LYS A 294 13.47 9.33 9.20
N PRO A 295 14.67 9.08 8.64
CA PRO A 295 14.78 8.48 7.33
C PRO A 295 14.42 6.99 7.36
N PHE A 296 14.15 6.44 6.18
CA PHE A 296 13.91 5.01 5.98
C PHE A 296 15.17 4.29 5.44
N PRO A 297 15.33 2.99 5.71
CA PRO A 297 16.32 2.18 5.00
C PRO A 297 15.98 2.10 3.50
N MET A 298 17.01 2.11 2.66
CA MET A 298 16.89 1.85 1.24
C MET A 298 16.27 0.45 1.02
N PRO A 299 15.16 0.30 0.28
CA PRO A 299 14.67 -1.02 -0.14
C PRO A 299 15.62 -1.60 -1.19
N ALA A 300 15.71 -2.93 -1.28
CA ALA A 300 16.60 -3.58 -2.25
C ALA A 300 16.15 -3.35 -3.71
N SER A 301 14.85 -3.47 -3.96
CA SER A 301 14.18 -3.13 -5.22
C SER A 301 12.67 -3.10 -4.94
N VAL A 302 11.91 -2.31 -5.71
CA VAL A 302 10.44 -2.34 -5.69
C VAL A 302 9.92 -2.67 -7.08
N ALA A 303 9.27 -3.82 -7.21
CA ALA A 303 8.60 -4.23 -8.44
C ALA A 303 7.30 -3.44 -8.65
N GLU A 304 6.94 -3.22 -9.91
CA GLU A 304 5.60 -2.72 -10.26
C GLU A 304 4.57 -3.87 -10.13
N PRO A 305 3.35 -3.62 -9.61
CA PRO A 305 2.28 -4.59 -9.70
C PRO A 305 1.85 -4.86 -11.14
N ASP A 306 1.28 -6.03 -11.39
CA ASP A 306 0.60 -6.32 -12.65
C ASP A 306 -0.58 -5.35 -12.83
N ARG A 307 -0.56 -4.55 -13.90
CA ARG A 307 -1.62 -3.57 -14.21
C ARG A 307 -2.96 -4.22 -14.56
N SER A 308 -2.98 -5.50 -14.90
CA SER A 308 -4.22 -6.26 -15.10
C SER A 308 -4.92 -6.63 -13.78
N ASP A 309 -4.17 -6.73 -12.67
CA ASP A 309 -4.75 -6.74 -11.33
C ASP A 309 -5.10 -5.32 -10.90
N ARG A 310 -6.32 -4.89 -11.28
CA ARG A 310 -6.85 -3.55 -10.96
C ARG A 310 -6.80 -3.22 -9.46
N VAL A 311 -6.90 -4.21 -8.57
CA VAL A 311 -6.92 -3.99 -7.12
C VAL A 311 -5.50 -3.82 -6.59
N ALA A 312 -4.55 -4.65 -7.02
CA ALA A 312 -3.14 -4.49 -6.63
C ALA A 312 -2.51 -3.22 -7.23
N TYR A 313 -2.76 -2.93 -8.50
CA TYR A 313 -2.30 -1.69 -9.15
C TYR A 313 -3.04 -0.46 -8.61
N GLY A 314 -4.34 -0.56 -8.32
CA GLY A 314 -5.10 0.49 -7.63
C GLY A 314 -4.56 0.82 -6.24
N LYS A 315 -4.15 -0.19 -5.47
CA LYS A 315 -3.48 0.00 -4.18
C LYS A 315 -2.15 0.73 -4.31
N TYR A 316 -1.36 0.37 -5.33
CA TYR A 316 -0.11 1.03 -5.65
C TYR A 316 -0.31 2.50 -6.00
N LEU A 317 -1.26 2.81 -6.88
CA LEU A 317 -1.65 4.18 -7.21
C LEU A 317 -2.14 4.95 -5.98
N ALA A 318 -3.00 4.37 -5.14
CA ALA A 318 -3.51 5.04 -3.94
C ALA A 318 -2.40 5.32 -2.91
N THR A 319 -1.37 4.46 -2.87
CA THR A 319 -0.18 4.65 -2.02
C THR A 319 0.71 5.75 -2.60
N ALA A 320 1.09 5.65 -3.87
CA ALA A 320 1.96 6.61 -4.58
C ALA A 320 1.31 7.99 -4.79
N GLY A 321 -0.02 8.07 -4.77
CA GLY A 321 -0.81 9.30 -4.75
C GLY A 321 -1.11 9.85 -3.35
N HIS A 322 -0.61 9.21 -2.29
CA HIS A 322 -0.72 9.67 -0.89
C HIS A 322 -2.15 9.71 -0.34
N CYS A 323 -3.11 9.00 -0.94
CA CYS A 323 -4.53 9.18 -0.64
C CYS A 323 -4.84 8.93 0.85
N GLY A 324 -4.20 7.94 1.47
CA GLY A 324 -4.35 7.64 2.90
C GLY A 324 -3.86 8.75 3.84
N ALA A 325 -2.90 9.59 3.43
CA ALA A 325 -2.34 10.65 4.28
C ALA A 325 -3.40 11.70 4.70
N CYS A 326 -4.43 11.89 3.87
CA CYS A 326 -5.59 12.72 4.22
C CYS A 326 -6.83 11.87 4.55
N HIS A 327 -7.05 10.76 3.83
CA HIS A 327 -8.30 10.00 3.93
C HIS A 327 -8.30 8.87 4.96
N ASP A 328 -7.19 8.53 5.63
CA ASP A 328 -7.27 7.66 6.81
C ASP A 328 -8.00 8.37 7.98
N GLY A 329 -8.63 7.59 8.85
CA GLY A 329 -9.21 8.09 10.09
C GLY A 329 -8.12 8.31 11.15
N TYR A 330 -7.94 9.56 11.58
CA TYR A 330 -6.99 9.96 12.62
C TYR A 330 -7.72 10.42 13.88
N ASP A 331 -7.09 10.26 15.04
CA ASP A 331 -7.60 10.74 16.32
C ASP A 331 -7.33 12.24 16.56
N ASP A 332 -7.75 12.75 17.72
CA ASP A 332 -7.54 14.13 18.17
C ASP A 332 -6.06 14.54 18.36
N LYS A 333 -5.13 13.60 18.17
CA LYS A 333 -3.67 13.78 18.26
C LYS A 333 -2.97 13.53 16.94
N GLY A 334 -3.72 13.28 15.86
CA GLY A 334 -3.17 12.93 14.55
C GLY A 334 -2.59 11.52 14.47
N ALA A 335 -2.95 10.61 15.39
CA ALA A 335 -2.55 9.21 15.30
C ALA A 335 -3.57 8.40 14.47
N PRO A 336 -3.15 7.52 13.55
CA PRO A 336 -4.06 6.73 12.73
C PRO A 336 -4.83 5.72 13.59
N ILE A 337 -6.15 5.66 13.42
CA ILE A 337 -7.03 4.80 14.21
C ILE A 337 -7.08 3.40 13.57
N PRO A 338 -6.75 2.32 14.31
CA PRO A 338 -6.76 0.97 13.76
C PRO A 338 -8.14 0.56 13.21
N GLY A 339 -8.19 0.19 11.94
CA GLY A 339 -9.43 -0.24 11.28
C GLY A 339 -10.26 0.91 10.68
N MET A 340 -9.74 2.14 10.67
CA MET A 340 -10.33 3.33 10.04
C MET A 340 -9.52 3.80 8.81
N GLN A 341 -8.79 2.90 8.15
CA GLN A 341 -8.12 3.22 6.90
C GLN A 341 -9.13 3.70 5.85
N PHE A 342 -8.80 4.77 5.14
CA PHE A 342 -9.64 5.45 4.15
C PHE A 342 -11.02 5.96 4.64
N SER A 343 -11.31 5.98 5.96
CA SER A 343 -12.63 6.42 6.46
C SER A 343 -12.77 7.94 6.70
N GLY A 344 -11.71 8.72 6.49
CA GLY A 344 -11.71 10.19 6.57
C GLY A 344 -11.99 10.75 7.96
N GLY A 345 -12.38 12.03 8.00
CA GLY A 345 -12.76 12.81 9.19
C GLY A 345 -11.65 13.67 9.79
N ALA A 346 -10.39 13.48 9.39
CA ALA A 346 -9.30 14.34 9.82
C ALA A 346 -9.49 15.79 9.33
N PRO A 347 -9.37 16.81 10.21
CA PRO A 347 -9.51 18.22 9.82
C PRO A 347 -8.25 18.73 9.11
N LEU A 348 -8.46 19.36 7.96
CA LEU A 348 -7.44 20.00 7.12
C LEU A 348 -7.73 21.51 7.12
N THR A 349 -6.90 22.29 7.81
CA THR A 349 -7.10 23.73 8.00
C THR A 349 -6.14 24.54 7.13
N GLY A 350 -6.65 25.49 6.36
CA GLY A 350 -5.85 26.32 5.45
C GLY A 350 -6.69 27.16 4.48
N PRO A 351 -6.06 27.93 3.57
CA PRO A 351 -6.74 28.85 2.65
C PRO A 351 -7.36 28.14 1.42
N TRP A 352 -8.06 27.02 1.63
CA TRP A 352 -8.42 26.08 0.55
C TRP A 352 -9.51 26.56 -0.43
N GLU A 353 -10.26 27.61 -0.07
CA GLU A 353 -11.23 28.25 -0.98
C GLU A 353 -10.63 29.40 -1.81
N GLY A 354 -9.35 29.72 -1.60
CA GLY A 354 -8.66 30.85 -2.21
C GLY A 354 -8.83 32.16 -1.42
N GLY A 355 -7.82 33.03 -1.52
CA GLY A 355 -7.74 34.26 -0.73
C GLY A 355 -7.30 34.01 0.72
N GLU A 356 -7.48 35.02 1.58
CA GLU A 356 -6.98 35.04 2.97
C GLU A 356 -7.83 34.21 3.95
N LYS A 357 -8.99 33.70 3.51
CA LYS A 357 -9.95 32.99 4.37
C LYS A 357 -9.46 31.58 4.67
N VAL A 358 -8.89 31.40 5.87
CA VAL A 358 -8.63 30.07 6.43
C VAL A 358 -9.95 29.36 6.74
N ILE A 359 -10.12 28.16 6.20
CA ILE A 359 -11.23 27.24 6.50
C ILE A 359 -10.68 25.92 7.01
N SER A 360 -11.51 25.15 7.72
CA SER A 360 -11.24 23.75 8.03
C SER A 360 -12.21 22.88 7.23
N VAL A 361 -11.69 21.88 6.52
CA VAL A 361 -12.47 20.85 5.82
C VAL A 361 -11.99 19.49 6.26
N ASN A 362 -12.88 18.52 6.35
CA ASN A 362 -12.54 17.16 6.73
C ASN A 362 -12.45 16.26 5.48
N ALA A 363 -11.48 15.36 5.45
CA ALA A 363 -11.36 14.39 4.37
C ALA A 363 -12.57 13.44 4.35
N ALA A 364 -13.12 13.16 3.17
CA ALA A 364 -14.28 12.28 3.02
C ALA A 364 -13.93 10.81 3.27
N ASN A 365 -14.92 10.02 3.67
CA ASN A 365 -14.84 8.57 3.74
C ASN A 365 -14.81 7.96 2.32
N LEU A 366 -13.73 7.26 1.98
CA LEU A 366 -13.51 6.61 0.68
C LEU A 366 -13.70 5.08 0.72
N THR A 367 -14.20 4.53 1.84
CA THR A 367 -14.57 3.10 1.91
C THR A 367 -15.89 2.85 1.16
N PRO A 368 -16.20 1.60 0.76
CA PRO A 368 -17.45 1.27 0.07
C PRO A 368 -18.67 1.21 1.01
N ASP A 369 -18.56 1.76 2.22
CA ASP A 369 -19.66 1.94 3.15
C ASP A 369 -20.70 2.96 2.59
N PRO A 370 -21.99 2.84 2.91
CA PRO A 370 -23.01 3.83 2.54
C PRO A 370 -22.72 5.27 3.04
N SER A 371 -21.96 5.42 4.14
CA SER A 371 -21.48 6.72 4.63
C SER A 371 -20.25 7.27 3.89
N GLY A 372 -19.62 6.44 3.05
CA GLY A 372 -18.49 6.79 2.19
C GLY A 372 -18.87 6.84 0.71
N ILE A 373 -18.13 6.13 -0.13
CA ILE A 373 -18.34 6.09 -1.60
C ILE A 373 -19.09 4.84 -2.07
N GLY A 374 -19.79 4.12 -1.18
CA GLY A 374 -20.56 2.91 -1.53
C GLY A 374 -21.66 3.12 -2.58
N TYR A 375 -22.10 4.37 -2.82
CA TYR A 375 -23.06 4.74 -3.86
C TYR A 375 -22.43 5.19 -5.19
N TYR A 376 -21.10 5.26 -5.28
CA TYR A 376 -20.41 5.63 -6.52
C TYR A 376 -20.39 4.45 -7.50
N ASN A 377 -20.30 4.77 -8.78
CA ASN A 377 -19.86 3.83 -9.82
C ASN A 377 -18.58 4.38 -10.50
N GLU A 378 -17.92 3.56 -11.33
CA GLU A 378 -16.67 3.95 -12.00
C GLU A 378 -16.80 5.28 -12.77
N ALA A 379 -17.91 5.49 -13.49
CA ALA A 379 -18.12 6.72 -14.26
C ALA A 379 -18.25 7.96 -13.35
N MET A 380 -19.01 7.87 -12.25
CA MET A 380 -19.15 8.95 -11.28
C MET A 380 -17.82 9.24 -10.55
N PHE A 381 -17.04 8.23 -10.22
CA PHE A 381 -15.71 8.42 -9.62
C PHE A 381 -14.76 9.15 -10.59
N ILE A 382 -14.73 8.74 -11.86
CA ILE A 382 -13.95 9.42 -12.89
C ILE A 382 -14.41 10.87 -13.03
N GLU A 383 -15.72 11.12 -13.14
CA GLU A 383 -16.27 12.48 -13.26
C GLU A 383 -15.87 13.37 -12.08
N VAL A 384 -15.97 12.88 -10.84
CA VAL A 384 -15.57 13.59 -9.62
C VAL A 384 -14.10 14.02 -9.67
N ILE A 385 -13.20 13.11 -10.05
CA ILE A 385 -11.76 13.41 -10.11
C ILE A 385 -11.43 14.33 -11.29
N ARG A 386 -12.03 14.13 -12.46
CA ARG A 386 -11.80 14.94 -13.68
C ARG A 386 -12.25 16.39 -13.51
N ASN A 387 -13.36 16.61 -12.81
CA ASN A 387 -14.01 17.91 -12.67
C ASN A 387 -13.74 18.61 -11.33
N GLY A 388 -13.15 17.91 -10.36
CA GLY A 388 -12.94 18.45 -9.01
C GLY A 388 -14.24 18.57 -8.22
N GLY A 389 -15.15 17.61 -8.37
CA GLY A 389 -16.48 17.60 -7.78
C GLY A 389 -17.55 17.00 -8.69
N PHE A 390 -18.77 16.86 -8.19
CA PHE A 390 -19.92 16.35 -8.94
C PHE A 390 -21.12 17.28 -8.78
N LYS A 391 -21.72 17.68 -9.92
CA LYS A 391 -22.80 18.68 -9.96
C LYS A 391 -22.41 19.94 -9.17
N ALA A 392 -23.24 20.36 -8.21
CA ALA A 392 -23.00 21.53 -7.36
C ALA A 392 -22.16 21.25 -6.10
N ARG A 393 -21.56 20.06 -5.96
CA ARG A 393 -20.70 19.68 -4.82
C ARG A 393 -19.21 19.68 -5.25
N PRO A 394 -18.48 20.80 -5.11
CA PRO A 394 -17.04 20.87 -5.38
C PRO A 394 -16.22 20.09 -4.34
N LEU A 395 -15.12 19.49 -4.76
CA LEU A 395 -14.03 19.09 -3.86
C LEU A 395 -13.29 20.35 -3.38
N SER A 396 -12.78 20.35 -2.15
CA SER A 396 -11.88 21.42 -1.67
C SER A 396 -10.55 21.40 -2.45
N ASN A 397 -9.89 22.55 -2.62
CA ASN A 397 -8.62 22.61 -3.37
C ASN A 397 -7.45 21.94 -2.64
N ILE A 398 -7.59 21.57 -1.36
CA ILE A 398 -6.63 20.72 -0.65
C ILE A 398 -6.62 19.28 -1.18
N MET A 399 -7.70 18.83 -1.82
CA MET A 399 -7.67 17.61 -2.62
C MET A 399 -7.03 17.94 -3.98
N PRO A 400 -5.89 17.34 -4.37
CA PRO A 400 -5.15 17.69 -5.58
C PRO A 400 -5.78 17.10 -6.87
N TRP A 401 -7.10 17.25 -7.00
CA TRP A 401 -7.89 16.82 -8.16
C TRP A 401 -7.39 17.44 -9.48
N SER A 402 -6.78 18.62 -9.42
CA SER A 402 -6.18 19.31 -10.57
C SER A 402 -4.98 18.58 -11.19
N PHE A 403 -4.33 17.69 -10.43
CA PHE A 403 -3.29 16.78 -10.89
C PHE A 403 -3.89 15.41 -11.20
N PHE A 404 -4.72 14.85 -10.30
CA PHE A 404 -5.34 13.54 -10.52
C PHE A 404 -6.24 13.46 -11.77
N ARG A 405 -6.79 14.59 -12.23
CA ARG A 405 -7.48 14.69 -13.53
C ARG A 405 -6.60 14.40 -14.75
N ASN A 406 -5.29 14.21 -14.60
CA ASN A 406 -4.35 13.81 -15.64
C ASN A 406 -4.06 12.29 -15.66
N LEU A 407 -4.56 11.53 -14.67
CA LEU A 407 -4.42 10.06 -14.63
C LEU A 407 -5.18 9.41 -15.81
N THR A 408 -4.83 8.19 -16.23
CA THR A 408 -5.62 7.50 -17.28
C THR A 408 -6.98 7.07 -16.72
N ASP A 409 -7.96 6.83 -17.59
CA ASP A 409 -9.25 6.28 -17.14
C ASP A 409 -9.07 4.89 -16.49
N ASP A 410 -8.13 4.07 -16.97
CA ASP A 410 -7.89 2.72 -16.42
C ASP A 410 -7.14 2.76 -15.08
N ASP A 411 -6.26 3.74 -14.86
CA ASP A 411 -5.64 4.02 -13.57
C ASP A 411 -6.71 4.54 -12.56
N LEU A 412 -7.65 5.39 -13.00
CA LEU A 412 -8.79 5.81 -12.16
C LEU A 412 -9.76 4.66 -11.84
N LYS A 413 -10.05 3.77 -12.80
CA LYS A 413 -10.83 2.53 -12.54
C LYS A 413 -10.10 1.60 -11.58
N SER A 414 -8.77 1.52 -11.67
CA SER A 414 -7.95 0.71 -10.76
C SER A 414 -7.96 1.28 -9.35
N LEU A 415 -7.76 2.59 -9.19
CA LEU A 415 -7.96 3.31 -7.93
C LEU A 415 -9.34 3.03 -7.34
N PHE A 416 -10.41 3.17 -8.12
CA PHE A 416 -11.77 2.88 -7.67
C PHE A 416 -11.96 1.41 -7.28
N ALA A 417 -11.44 0.46 -8.07
CA ALA A 417 -11.50 -0.97 -7.77
C ALA A 417 -10.79 -1.30 -6.45
N TYR A 418 -9.65 -0.66 -6.16
CA TYR A 418 -8.99 -0.79 -4.87
C TYR A 418 -9.84 -0.20 -3.73
N LEU A 419 -10.37 1.02 -3.88
CA LEU A 419 -11.22 1.64 -2.85
C LEU A 419 -12.47 0.79 -2.56
N GLN A 420 -13.10 0.22 -3.60
CA GLN A 420 -14.23 -0.72 -3.45
C GLN A 420 -13.84 -2.08 -2.84
N SER A 421 -12.55 -2.45 -2.85
CA SER A 421 -12.06 -3.67 -2.18
C SER A 421 -11.78 -3.48 -0.68
N LEU A 422 -11.81 -2.25 -0.18
CA LEU A 422 -11.57 -1.94 1.22
C LEU A 422 -12.68 -2.49 2.12
N LYS A 423 -12.33 -2.80 3.36
CA LYS A 423 -13.32 -3.09 4.39
C LYS A 423 -14.23 -1.84 4.56
N PRO A 424 -15.56 -1.95 4.47
CA PRO A 424 -16.46 -0.85 4.79
C PRO A 424 -16.23 -0.34 6.21
N VAL A 425 -16.20 0.99 6.37
CA VAL A 425 -16.14 1.65 7.67
C VAL A 425 -17.24 2.70 7.72
N CYS A 426 -18.27 2.47 8.54
CA CYS A 426 -19.29 3.48 8.77
C CYS A 426 -18.67 4.69 9.50
N HIS A 427 -18.55 5.80 8.78
CA HIS A 427 -18.02 7.07 9.25
C HIS A 427 -18.61 8.21 8.40
N HIS A 428 -19.60 8.92 8.96
CA HIS A 428 -20.28 10.03 8.31
C HIS A 428 -19.44 11.31 8.42
N VAL A 429 -19.04 11.86 7.28
CA VAL A 429 -18.29 13.12 7.17
C VAL A 429 -18.89 13.92 6.02
N ASP A 430 -19.57 15.03 6.30
CA ASP A 430 -20.02 15.98 5.27
C ASP A 430 -19.58 17.41 5.60
N ASN A 431 -18.86 18.05 4.68
CA ASN A 431 -18.36 19.42 4.83
C ASN A 431 -19.43 20.49 4.62
N THR A 432 -20.66 20.12 4.21
CA THR A 432 -21.78 21.06 4.12
C THR A 432 -22.58 21.20 5.42
N GLU A 433 -22.30 20.36 6.42
CA GLU A 433 -23.03 20.29 7.69
C GLU A 433 -22.24 20.94 8.85
N VAL A 434 -22.96 21.36 9.90
CA VAL A 434 -22.33 21.99 11.07
C VAL A 434 -21.44 20.98 11.80
N ALA A 435 -20.20 21.38 12.11
CA ALA A 435 -19.24 20.50 12.75
C ALA A 435 -19.62 20.17 14.21
N THR A 436 -19.84 18.89 14.48
CA THR A 436 -20.19 18.31 15.77
C THR A 436 -19.09 17.35 16.24
N TYR A 437 -19.15 16.90 17.50
CA TYR A 437 -18.14 16.00 18.05
C TYR A 437 -18.38 14.55 17.63
N CYS A 438 -17.38 13.93 16.99
CA CYS A 438 -17.38 12.52 16.65
C CYS A 438 -16.77 11.70 17.79
N LYS A 439 -17.51 10.75 18.35
CA LYS A 439 -17.00 9.88 19.43
C LYS A 439 -15.94 8.91 18.90
N LYS A 440 -16.12 8.43 17.66
CA LYS A 440 -15.26 7.45 16.99
C LYS A 440 -13.83 7.96 16.75
N CYS A 441 -13.67 9.17 16.22
CA CYS A 441 -12.37 9.78 15.92
C CYS A 441 -11.96 10.90 16.88
N LYS A 442 -12.84 11.35 17.79
CA LYS A 442 -12.59 12.38 18.81
C LYS A 442 -12.31 13.78 18.26
N THR A 443 -12.42 13.98 16.95
CA THR A 443 -12.33 15.31 16.30
C THR A 443 -13.72 15.94 16.14
N LYS A 444 -13.79 17.10 15.48
CA LYS A 444 -15.04 17.69 15.02
C LYS A 444 -15.11 17.73 13.51
N HIS A 445 -16.26 17.33 12.97
CA HIS A 445 -16.60 17.40 11.55
C HIS A 445 -18.12 17.41 11.39
N GLY A 446 -18.63 17.80 10.22
CA GLY A 446 -20.06 17.70 9.95
C GLY A 446 -20.52 16.25 10.03
N LEU A 447 -21.72 16.05 10.59
CA LEU A 447 -22.33 14.76 10.92
C LEU A 447 -21.55 13.92 11.96
N GLY A 448 -20.62 14.53 12.71
CA GLY A 448 -19.82 13.88 13.75
C GLY A 448 -20.67 13.14 14.79
N GLU A 449 -21.83 13.67 15.18
CA GLU A 449 -22.72 13.08 16.18
C GLU A 449 -23.37 11.76 15.74
N MET A 450 -23.45 11.48 14.44
CA MET A 450 -23.93 10.19 13.92
C MET A 450 -22.89 9.06 14.04
N ASN A 451 -21.66 9.40 14.45
CA ASN A 451 -20.55 8.46 14.57
C ASN A 451 -20.36 8.01 16.02
N GLU A 452 -21.20 7.07 16.42
CA GLU A 452 -21.07 6.37 17.69
C GLU A 452 -19.75 5.58 17.78
N GLU A 453 -19.24 5.39 19.00
CA GLU A 453 -18.24 4.35 19.23
C GLU A 453 -18.89 3.01 18.95
N THR A 454 -18.47 2.33 17.87
CA THR A 454 -18.89 0.94 17.61
C THR A 454 -18.59 0.12 18.85
N LEU A 455 -19.66 -0.37 19.50
CA LEU A 455 -19.58 -1.15 20.73
C LEU A 455 -18.55 -2.27 20.54
N THR A 456 -17.45 -2.18 21.28
CA THR A 456 -16.45 -3.24 21.28
C THR A 456 -17.12 -4.51 21.78
N ALA A 457 -17.21 -5.51 20.89
CA ALA A 457 -17.72 -6.82 21.25
C ALA A 457 -16.85 -7.36 22.40
N LYS A 458 -17.47 -7.52 23.57
CA LYS A 458 -16.86 -8.04 24.79
C LYS A 458 -16.62 -9.54 24.72
#